data_AF-A0AAX0PY34-F1
#
_entry.id   AF-A0AAX0PY34-F1
#
_cell.length_a   1.000
_cell.length_b   1.000
_cell.length_c   1.000
_cell.angle_alpha   90.00
_cell.angle_beta   90.00
_cell.angle_gamma   90.00
#
_symmetry.space_group_name_H-M   'P 1'
#
loop_
_entity.id
_entity.type
_entity.pdbx_description
1 polymer ?
#
loop_
_entity_poly.entity_id
_entity_poly.type
_entity_poly.pdbx_seq_one_letter_code
_entity_poly.pdbx_strand_id
1 'polypeptide(L)'
;SSSGSGSQSTASSSTQTQASTTIDTTSSTSPSVSEPSNTTNSKILQESDTAQTQTSSTTEQSTSEKNGIVNENGERYYYINGVLQKGQQNINGSWYLFNRTTGVMMYGQQKDSNGQWYLFDRSSGIMRKGQVNDAGNWYLFDRSSGIMRKGQVNDAGNWYLFDRSSGIMRKGQVNDAGNWYLFDRSSGIMRKGQVNDAGNWYLFDRSSGIMRKGQVNDAGNWYLFDRSSGVMRKGQVNDAGNWYLFNRSSGIMMYGLQTDINGKTYYFNNAGKM
;
A
#
# COMPACT_ATOMS: atom_id res chain seq x y z
N SER A 1 -45.90 18.94 48.73
CA SER A 1 -45.78 17.98 49.84
C SER A 1 -45.08 16.74 49.32
N SER A 2 -44.03 16.35 50.02
CA SER A 2 -43.05 15.32 49.70
C SER A 2 -43.61 13.90 49.64
N SER A 3 -43.06 13.06 48.77
CA SER A 3 -42.58 11.72 49.16
C SER A 3 -41.63 11.19 48.08
N GLY A 4 -40.40 10.90 48.49
CA GLY A 4 -39.38 10.30 47.65
C GLY A 4 -39.54 8.79 47.56
N SER A 5 -39.04 8.22 46.48
CA SER A 5 -38.72 6.80 46.37
C SER A 5 -37.41 6.71 45.61
N GLY A 6 -36.33 6.46 46.34
CA GLY A 6 -35.06 6.05 45.78
C GLY A 6 -35.18 4.65 45.18
N SER A 7 -34.48 4.41 44.09
CA SER A 7 -34.29 3.06 43.57
C SER A 7 -32.81 2.87 43.27
N GLN A 8 -32.28 1.86 43.95
CA GLN A 8 -30.89 1.48 44.06
C GLN A 8 -30.35 1.03 42.70
N SER A 9 -29.13 1.48 42.39
CA SER A 9 -28.30 0.92 41.33
C SER A 9 -27.75 -0.44 41.79
N THR A 10 -28.15 -1.52 41.14
CA THR A 10 -27.47 -2.82 41.26
C THR A 10 -26.40 -2.90 40.18
N ALA A 11 -25.15 -2.71 40.59
CA ALA A 11 -23.99 -3.05 39.80
C ALA A 11 -23.89 -4.59 39.70
N SER A 12 -23.92 -5.12 38.48
CA SER A 12 -23.58 -6.51 38.21
C SER A 12 -22.12 -6.58 37.77
N SER A 13 -21.30 -7.15 38.65
CA SER A 13 -19.92 -7.53 38.41
C SER A 13 -19.86 -8.79 37.55
N SER A 14 -19.18 -8.72 36.41
CA SER A 14 -18.75 -9.90 35.66
C SER A 14 -17.23 -9.90 35.57
N THR A 15 -16.65 -10.76 36.41
CA THR A 15 -15.26 -11.18 36.43
C THR A 15 -14.90 -11.82 35.09
N GLN A 16 -13.88 -11.31 34.39
CA GLN A 16 -13.19 -12.07 33.36
C GLN A 16 -11.68 -12.10 33.64
N THR A 17 -11.21 -13.34 33.62
CA THR A 17 -9.92 -13.86 34.00
C THR A 17 -8.77 -13.30 33.16
N GLN A 18 -7.71 -12.89 33.87
CA GLN A 18 -6.43 -12.52 33.31
C GLN A 18 -5.72 -13.74 32.73
N ALA A 19 -5.23 -13.64 31.50
CA ALA A 19 -4.23 -14.54 30.95
C ALA A 19 -2.98 -13.69 30.63
N SER A 20 -2.00 -13.78 31.53
CA SER A 20 -0.64 -13.27 31.34
C SER A 20 0.14 -14.23 30.45
N THR A 21 0.68 -13.73 29.34
CA THR A 21 1.79 -14.37 28.63
C THR A 21 3.00 -13.46 28.74
N THR A 22 3.94 -13.89 29.58
CA THR A 22 5.31 -13.40 29.70
C THR A 22 6.10 -13.78 28.45
N ILE A 23 6.68 -12.79 27.77
CA ILE A 23 7.77 -13.00 26.82
C ILE A 23 9.03 -12.44 27.45
N ASP A 24 9.93 -13.37 27.81
CA ASP A 24 11.33 -13.08 28.13
C ASP A 24 12.05 -12.61 26.87
N THR A 25 12.65 -11.42 26.94
CA THR A 25 13.83 -11.10 26.13
C THR A 25 14.84 -10.42 27.03
N THR A 26 15.84 -11.21 27.42
CA THR A 26 17.01 -10.80 28.18
C THR A 26 17.90 -9.88 27.35
N SER A 27 18.26 -8.77 27.99
CA SER A 27 19.41 -7.91 27.73
C SER A 27 20.71 -8.68 27.55
N SER A 28 21.55 -8.27 26.59
CA SER A 28 22.99 -8.54 26.65
C SER A 28 23.80 -7.37 26.08
N THR A 29 24.63 -6.86 26.98
CA THR A 29 25.56 -5.74 26.95
C THR A 29 26.83 -6.05 26.13
N SER A 30 27.50 -5.00 25.63
CA SER A 30 28.88 -5.02 25.09
C SER A 30 29.91 -5.60 26.06
N PRO A 31 31.07 -6.10 25.55
CA PRO A 31 32.34 -5.34 25.61
C PRO A 31 33.15 -5.45 24.28
N SER A 32 33.95 -4.49 23.81
CA SER A 32 35.15 -3.81 24.34
C SER A 32 36.45 -4.64 24.36
N VAL A 33 37.47 -4.06 23.70
CA VAL A 33 38.94 -4.25 23.77
C VAL A 33 39.58 -5.44 23.04
N SER A 34 40.39 -5.16 21.99
CA SER A 34 41.87 -5.23 22.08
C SER A 34 42.56 -4.80 20.76
N GLU A 35 43.42 -3.79 20.87
CA GLU A 35 44.55 -3.58 19.97
C GLU A 35 45.53 -4.76 20.06
N PRO A 36 46.43 -4.88 19.07
CA PRO A 36 47.82 -4.73 19.46
C PRO A 36 48.54 -3.67 18.64
N SER A 37 49.14 -2.76 19.40
CA SER A 37 50.31 -1.98 19.04
C SER A 37 51.49 -2.92 18.79
N ASN A 38 52.32 -2.64 17.77
CA ASN A 38 53.73 -2.94 17.90
C ASN A 38 54.59 -1.85 17.26
N THR A 39 55.63 -1.53 18.00
CA THR A 39 56.42 -0.30 17.96
C THR A 39 57.83 -0.66 17.48
N THR A 40 58.40 0.21 16.66
CA THR A 40 59.84 0.50 16.52
C THR A 40 60.78 -0.59 15.97
N ASN A 41 61.46 -0.23 14.87
CA ASN A 41 62.91 -0.24 14.92
C ASN A 41 63.53 0.94 14.15
N SER A 42 64.52 1.53 14.80
CA SER A 42 65.20 2.77 14.47
C SER A 42 66.52 2.52 13.73
N LYS A 43 66.78 3.36 12.70
CA LYS A 43 68.00 4.18 12.47
C LYS A 43 69.34 3.51 12.04
N ILE A 44 70.10 4.32 11.25
CA ILE A 44 71.59 4.39 11.03
C ILE A 44 72.08 3.69 9.74
N LEU A 45 72.89 4.23 8.79
CA LEU A 45 73.55 5.53 8.50
C LEU A 45 74.01 5.57 7.01
N GLN A 46 74.13 6.80 6.48
CA GLN A 46 75.11 7.38 5.53
C GLN A 46 75.42 6.85 4.10
N GLU A 47 75.08 7.73 3.14
CA GLU A 47 75.90 8.34 2.05
C GLU A 47 76.80 7.51 1.11
N SER A 48 76.59 7.65 -0.20
CA SER A 48 77.54 8.32 -1.12
C SER A 48 76.99 8.43 -2.56
N ASP A 49 77.38 9.54 -3.19
CA ASP A 49 77.09 9.99 -4.56
C ASP A 49 77.32 8.94 -5.67
N THR A 50 76.44 8.95 -6.68
CA THR A 50 76.86 9.12 -8.09
C THR A 50 75.66 9.36 -9.00
N ALA A 51 75.70 10.48 -9.73
CA ALA A 51 74.75 10.81 -10.79
C ALA A 51 74.89 9.86 -11.98
N GLN A 52 73.77 9.25 -12.40
CA GLN A 52 73.59 8.75 -13.77
C GLN A 52 72.17 9.04 -14.26
N THR A 53 72.10 10.04 -15.14
CA THR A 53 71.32 10.14 -16.38
C THR A 53 69.91 9.53 -16.39
N GLN A 54 68.92 10.41 -16.32
CA GLN A 54 67.54 10.15 -16.70
C GLN A 54 67.49 9.54 -18.11
N THR A 55 67.07 8.28 -18.17
CA THR A 55 66.51 7.69 -19.39
C THR A 55 65.02 7.67 -19.17
N SER A 56 64.32 8.65 -19.78
CA SER A 56 62.87 8.73 -19.78
C SER A 56 62.28 7.50 -20.46
N SER A 57 61.91 6.51 -19.66
CA SER A 57 60.96 5.49 -20.08
C SER A 57 59.58 6.10 -19.87
N THR A 58 59.00 6.62 -20.95
CA THR A 58 57.56 6.87 -21.01
C THR A 58 56.89 5.51 -20.90
N THR A 59 56.51 5.14 -19.69
CA THR A 59 55.56 4.06 -19.46
C THR A 59 54.28 4.49 -20.14
N GLU A 60 54.00 3.97 -21.34
CA GLU A 60 52.66 4.00 -21.90
C GLU A 60 51.76 3.23 -20.94
N GLN A 61 51.18 3.97 -20.01
CA GLN A 61 50.12 3.51 -19.15
C GLN A 61 48.92 3.29 -20.08
N SER A 62 48.79 2.07 -20.60
CA SER A 62 47.59 1.58 -21.25
C SER A 62 46.43 1.77 -20.26
N THR A 63 45.76 2.92 -20.33
CA THR A 63 44.52 3.16 -19.62
C THR A 63 43.53 2.16 -20.19
N SER A 64 43.25 1.08 -19.46
CA SER A 64 42.15 0.19 -19.80
C SER A 64 40.90 1.07 -19.91
N GLU A 65 40.34 1.17 -21.11
CA GLU A 65 39.15 1.97 -21.35
C GLU A 65 38.04 1.50 -20.41
N LYS A 66 37.44 2.44 -19.66
CA LYS A 66 36.33 2.13 -18.75
C LYS A 66 35.17 1.56 -19.55
N ASN A 67 34.62 0.43 -19.10
CA ASN A 67 33.46 -0.19 -19.71
C ASN A 67 32.55 -0.79 -18.63
N GLY A 68 31.24 -0.71 -18.82
CA GLY A 68 30.28 -1.16 -17.82
C GLY A 68 30.02 -0.15 -16.71
N ILE A 69 29.38 -0.61 -15.63
CA ILE A 69 29.10 0.23 -14.47
C ILE A 69 30.35 0.30 -13.60
N VAL A 70 30.86 1.51 -13.37
CA VAL A 70 32.10 1.78 -12.61
C VAL A 70 31.77 2.61 -11.37
N ASN A 71 32.44 2.33 -10.25
CA ASN A 71 32.36 3.14 -9.03
C ASN A 71 33.54 4.11 -8.98
N GLU A 72 33.26 5.41 -8.86
CA GLU A 72 34.23 6.48 -8.80
C GLU A 72 33.85 7.39 -7.62
N ASN A 73 34.73 7.50 -6.62
CA ASN A 73 34.50 8.31 -5.42
C ASN A 73 33.17 8.02 -4.69
N GLY A 74 32.70 6.77 -4.74
CA GLY A 74 31.46 6.35 -4.08
C GLY A 74 30.20 6.49 -4.95
N GLU A 75 30.31 7.04 -6.15
CA GLU A 75 29.22 7.19 -7.11
C GLU A 75 29.35 6.18 -8.26
N ARG A 76 28.22 5.72 -8.79
CA ARG A 76 28.20 4.75 -9.89
C ARG A 76 27.93 5.46 -11.22
N TYR A 77 28.75 5.17 -12.21
CA TYR A 77 28.69 5.70 -13.57
C TYR A 77 28.60 4.55 -14.57
N TYR A 78 28.20 4.82 -15.81
CA TYR A 78 28.17 3.80 -16.87
C TYR A 78 28.98 4.26 -18.08
N TYR A 79 29.92 3.44 -18.52
CA TYR A 79 30.77 3.71 -19.68
C TYR A 79 30.59 2.65 -20.76
N ILE A 80 30.66 3.07 -22.02
CA ILE A 80 30.78 2.20 -23.18
C ILE A 80 32.03 2.65 -23.93
N ASN A 81 33.05 1.78 -24.00
CA ASN A 81 34.34 2.07 -24.66
C ASN A 81 34.91 3.44 -24.25
N GLY A 82 35.00 3.70 -22.94
CA GLY A 82 35.50 4.95 -22.38
C GLY A 82 34.51 6.14 -22.42
N VAL A 83 33.37 6.04 -23.10
CA VAL A 83 32.39 7.13 -23.21
C VAL A 83 31.34 7.05 -22.10
N LEU A 84 31.25 8.11 -21.29
CA LEU A 84 30.25 8.24 -20.23
C LEU A 84 28.83 8.31 -20.79
N GLN A 85 27.99 7.37 -20.39
CA GLN A 85 26.58 7.29 -20.74
C GLN A 85 25.71 8.03 -19.71
N LYS A 86 24.60 8.59 -20.17
CA LYS A 86 23.65 9.36 -19.33
C LYS A 86 22.21 8.98 -19.68
N GLY A 87 21.25 9.37 -18.84
CA GLY A 87 19.84 9.06 -19.04
C GLY A 87 19.50 7.60 -18.73
N GLN A 88 18.37 7.12 -19.27
CA GLN A 88 17.96 5.73 -19.07
C GLN A 88 18.78 4.79 -19.94
N GLN A 89 19.29 3.71 -19.36
CA GLN A 89 20.17 2.74 -20.01
C GLN A 89 19.68 1.33 -19.72
N ASN A 90 19.53 0.52 -20.77
CA ASN A 90 19.23 -0.90 -20.64
C ASN A 90 20.53 -1.69 -20.67
N ILE A 91 20.90 -2.25 -19.53
CA ILE A 91 22.15 -2.98 -19.34
C ILE A 91 21.76 -4.40 -18.95
N ASN A 92 22.05 -5.36 -19.84
CA ASN A 92 21.73 -6.79 -19.65
C ASN A 92 20.25 -7.05 -19.30
N GLY A 93 19.32 -6.32 -19.93
CA GLY A 93 17.88 -6.47 -19.71
C GLY A 93 17.33 -5.68 -18.52
N SER A 94 18.19 -5.03 -17.73
CA SER A 94 17.79 -4.20 -16.59
C SER A 94 17.93 -2.73 -16.93
N TRP A 95 16.90 -1.94 -16.59
CA TRP A 95 16.91 -0.49 -16.81
C TRP A 95 17.50 0.23 -15.61
N TYR A 96 18.41 1.17 -15.88
CA TYR A 96 19.02 2.07 -14.91
C TYR A 96 18.78 3.51 -15.37
N LEU A 97 18.86 4.47 -14.44
CA LEU A 97 18.83 5.89 -14.76
C LEU A 97 20.13 6.53 -14.31
N PHE A 98 20.79 7.25 -15.21
CA PHE A 98 21.96 8.07 -14.93
C PHE A 98 21.59 9.54 -15.12
N ASN A 99 22.05 10.39 -14.20
CA ASN A 99 21.79 11.82 -14.22
C ASN A 99 22.22 12.42 -15.58
N ARG A 100 21.34 13.18 -16.23
CA ARG A 100 21.58 13.73 -17.57
C ARG A 100 22.70 14.77 -17.62
N THR A 101 23.04 15.38 -16.48
CA THR A 101 24.11 16.36 -16.36
C THR A 101 25.41 15.69 -15.92
N THR A 102 25.39 14.97 -14.79
CA THR A 102 26.61 14.44 -14.16
C THR A 102 26.97 13.01 -14.57
N GLY A 103 26.00 12.19 -15.00
CA GLY A 103 26.19 10.77 -15.28
C GLY A 103 26.12 9.86 -14.04
N VAL A 104 25.85 10.41 -12.86
CA VAL A 104 25.70 9.62 -11.61
C VAL A 104 24.43 8.78 -11.67
N MET A 105 24.51 7.51 -11.29
CA MET A 105 23.37 6.59 -11.19
C MET A 105 22.35 7.10 -10.16
N MET A 106 21.08 7.10 -10.55
CA MET A 106 19.95 7.57 -9.77
C MET A 106 19.18 6.41 -9.14
N TYR A 107 18.60 6.66 -7.97
CA TYR A 107 17.89 5.68 -7.15
C TYR A 107 16.55 6.23 -6.66
N GLY A 108 15.68 5.37 -6.15
CA GLY A 108 14.38 5.76 -5.60
C GLY A 108 13.41 6.25 -6.66
N GLN A 109 12.40 7.01 -6.24
CA GLN A 109 11.38 7.54 -7.14
C GLN A 109 11.95 8.69 -7.96
N GLN A 110 11.79 8.61 -9.29
CA GLN A 110 12.33 9.57 -10.25
C GLN A 110 11.23 9.99 -11.21
N LYS A 111 11.15 11.29 -11.51
CA LYS A 111 10.17 11.88 -12.42
C LYS A 111 10.88 12.38 -13.68
N ASP A 112 10.38 11.99 -14.84
CA ASP A 112 10.92 12.50 -16.11
C ASP A 112 10.32 13.86 -16.49
N SER A 113 10.78 14.41 -17.62
CA SER A 113 10.32 15.70 -18.16
C SER A 113 8.86 15.69 -18.60
N ASN A 114 8.28 14.51 -18.91
CA ASN A 114 6.87 14.35 -19.25
C ASN A 114 6.00 14.16 -17.99
N GLY A 115 6.62 14.16 -16.82
CA GLY A 115 5.99 13.99 -15.53
C GLY A 115 5.64 12.55 -15.17
N GLN A 116 6.19 11.57 -15.90
CA GLN A 116 6.04 10.15 -15.61
C GLN A 116 6.98 9.74 -14.48
N TRP A 117 6.47 8.93 -13.56
CA TRP A 117 7.22 8.45 -12.40
C TRP A 117 7.72 7.03 -12.60
N TYR A 118 8.93 6.78 -12.14
CA TYR A 118 9.61 5.48 -12.14
C TYR A 118 10.20 5.25 -10.75
N LEU A 119 10.46 3.99 -10.39
CA LEU A 119 11.14 3.64 -9.15
C LEU A 119 12.40 2.84 -9.48
N PHE A 120 13.56 3.33 -9.06
CA PHE A 120 14.82 2.62 -9.16
C PHE A 120 15.20 2.07 -7.78
N ASP A 121 15.55 0.78 -7.73
CA ASP A 121 15.89 0.09 -6.51
C ASP A 121 17.05 0.77 -5.77
N ARG A 122 16.91 1.04 -4.47
CA ARG A 122 17.89 1.85 -3.70
C ARG A 122 19.25 1.18 -3.51
N SER A 123 19.34 -0.13 -3.70
CA SER A 123 20.60 -0.86 -3.59
C SER A 123 21.22 -1.11 -4.96
N SER A 124 20.44 -1.69 -5.88
CA SER A 124 20.97 -2.12 -7.18
C SER A 124 20.94 -1.03 -8.25
N GLY A 125 20.01 -0.08 -8.17
CA GLY A 125 19.73 0.91 -9.22
C GLY A 125 18.80 0.39 -10.33
N ILE A 126 18.31 -0.85 -10.23
CA ILE A 126 17.44 -1.46 -11.24
C ILE A 126 16.02 -0.88 -11.15
N MET A 127 15.43 -0.52 -12.29
CA MET A 127 14.05 -0.05 -12.39
C MET A 127 13.07 -1.14 -11.95
N ARG A 128 12.23 -0.80 -10.98
CA ARG A 128 11.18 -1.66 -10.44
C ARG A 128 9.93 -1.61 -11.32
N LYS A 129 9.26 -2.76 -11.43
CA LYS A 129 8.08 -2.99 -12.27
C LYS A 129 7.04 -3.81 -11.49
N GLY A 130 5.78 -3.71 -11.88
CA GLY A 130 4.67 -4.37 -11.18
C GLY A 130 4.33 -3.70 -9.84
N GLN A 131 3.70 -4.45 -8.94
CA GLN A 131 3.36 -3.95 -7.61
C GLN A 131 4.61 -3.90 -6.74
N VAL A 132 4.84 -2.75 -6.09
CA VAL A 132 6.03 -2.53 -5.25
C VAL A 132 5.61 -1.88 -3.94
N ASN A 133 6.12 -2.41 -2.84
CA ASN A 133 6.10 -1.73 -1.55
C ASN A 133 7.37 -0.89 -1.41
N ASP A 134 7.22 0.43 -1.29
CA ASP A 134 8.30 1.37 -1.00
C ASP A 134 7.98 2.07 0.32
N ALA A 135 8.76 1.75 1.36
CA ALA A 135 8.60 2.27 2.72
C ALA A 135 7.16 2.18 3.28
N GLY A 136 6.49 1.03 3.08
CA GLY A 136 5.14 0.78 3.59
C GLY A 136 4.01 1.22 2.64
N ASN A 137 4.30 2.04 1.62
CA ASN A 137 3.34 2.44 0.61
C ASN A 137 3.39 1.50 -0.60
N TRP A 138 2.23 1.09 -1.09
CA TRP A 138 2.11 0.26 -2.29
C TRP A 138 1.87 1.11 -3.53
N TYR A 139 2.59 0.79 -4.60
CA TYR A 139 2.50 1.42 -5.92
C TYR A 139 2.39 0.33 -6.98
N LEU A 140 1.92 0.69 -8.17
CA LEU A 140 1.95 -0.17 -9.35
C LEU A 140 2.72 0.53 -10.46
N PHE A 141 3.80 -0.08 -10.91
CA PHE A 141 4.56 0.35 -12.07
C PHE A 141 4.24 -0.57 -13.25
N ASP A 142 4.05 0.02 -14.42
CA ASP A 142 3.75 -0.74 -15.64
C ASP A 142 4.83 -1.80 -15.90
N ARG A 143 4.42 -3.03 -16.22
CA ARG A 143 5.37 -4.16 -16.38
C ARG A 143 6.24 -4.01 -17.64
N SER A 144 5.77 -3.28 -18.64
CA SER A 144 6.53 -3.02 -19.86
C SER A 144 7.41 -1.79 -19.71
N SER A 145 6.81 -0.64 -19.40
CA SER A 145 7.52 0.65 -19.41
C SER A 145 8.13 1.06 -18.08
N GLY A 146 7.65 0.52 -16.95
CA GLY A 146 8.04 0.98 -15.61
C GLY A 146 7.37 2.28 -15.18
N ILE A 147 6.41 2.82 -15.94
CA ILE A 147 5.69 4.04 -15.58
C ILE A 147 4.71 3.75 -14.43
N MET A 148 4.72 4.58 -13.39
CA MET A 148 3.79 4.50 -12.27
C MET A 148 2.34 4.70 -12.73
N ARG A 149 1.48 3.76 -12.38
CA ARG A 149 0.04 3.79 -12.64
C ARG A 149 -0.68 4.51 -11.51
N LYS A 150 -1.71 5.26 -11.87
CA LYS A 150 -2.56 6.04 -10.96
C LYS A 150 -4.03 5.86 -11.32
N GLY A 151 -4.93 6.17 -10.39
CA GLY A 151 -6.36 5.96 -10.55
C GLY A 151 -6.75 4.49 -10.45
N GLN A 152 -7.90 4.13 -11.01
CA GLN A 152 -8.36 2.75 -11.06
C GLN A 152 -7.56 1.96 -12.09
N VAL A 153 -7.03 0.79 -11.69
CA VAL A 153 -6.23 -0.07 -12.55
C VAL A 153 -6.67 -1.51 -12.39
N ASN A 154 -6.84 -2.21 -13.53
CA ASN A 154 -6.95 -3.65 -13.55
C ASN A 154 -5.53 -4.25 -13.72
N ASP A 155 -5.10 -5.04 -12.75
CA ASP A 155 -3.86 -5.82 -12.80
C ASP A 155 -4.23 -7.29 -12.67
N ALA A 156 -4.07 -8.04 -13.77
CA ALA A 156 -4.38 -9.46 -13.87
C ALA A 156 -5.79 -9.85 -13.37
N GLY A 157 -6.82 -9.08 -13.74
CA GLY A 157 -8.21 -9.35 -13.38
C GLY A 157 -8.65 -8.73 -12.05
N ASN A 158 -7.72 -8.30 -11.20
CA ASN A 158 -8.03 -7.61 -9.96
C ASN A 158 -8.03 -6.10 -10.15
N TRP A 159 -9.03 -5.42 -9.60
CA TRP A 159 -9.13 -3.96 -9.64
C TRP A 159 -8.56 -3.35 -8.37
N TYR A 160 -7.76 -2.29 -8.54
CA TYR A 160 -7.15 -1.51 -7.47
C TYR A 160 -7.40 -0.02 -7.73
N LEU A 161 -7.27 0.80 -6.69
CA LEU A 161 -7.26 2.25 -6.82
C LEU A 161 -5.96 2.80 -6.27
N PHE A 162 -5.21 3.50 -7.12
CA PHE A 162 -4.03 4.25 -6.73
C PHE A 162 -4.36 5.73 -6.71
N ASP A 163 -3.89 6.44 -5.68
CA ASP A 163 -4.12 7.86 -5.53
C ASP A 163 -3.66 8.65 -6.77
N ARG A 164 -4.50 9.56 -7.28
CA ARG A 164 -4.24 10.26 -8.54
C ARG A 164 -3.09 11.27 -8.44
N SER A 165 -2.76 11.73 -7.22
CA SER A 165 -1.64 12.64 -6.99
C SER A 165 -0.35 11.86 -6.70
N SER A 166 -0.38 11.03 -5.65
CA SER A 166 0.80 10.35 -5.11
C SER A 166 1.09 8.99 -5.72
N GLY A 167 0.08 8.29 -6.27
CA GLY A 167 0.21 6.91 -6.74
C GLY A 167 0.12 5.85 -5.64
N ILE A 168 -0.14 6.24 -4.38
CA ILE A 168 -0.26 5.29 -3.26
C ILE A 168 -1.56 4.50 -3.37
N MET A 169 -1.49 3.18 -3.22
CA MET A 169 -2.66 2.30 -3.24
C MET A 169 -3.63 2.63 -2.10
N ARG A 170 -4.90 2.81 -2.46
CA ARG A 170 -6.00 3.06 -1.54
C ARG A 170 -6.64 1.75 -1.09
N LYS A 171 -7.05 1.71 0.17
CA LYS A 171 -7.67 0.55 0.82
C LYS A 171 -8.89 0.99 1.64
N GLY A 172 -9.78 0.06 1.95
CA GLY A 172 -11.04 0.33 2.64
C GLY A 172 -12.07 1.03 1.75
N GLN A 173 -13.04 1.70 2.36
CA GLN A 173 -14.04 2.47 1.63
C GLN A 173 -13.43 3.75 1.06
N VAL A 174 -13.63 3.99 -0.24
CA VAL A 174 -13.06 5.16 -0.93
C VAL A 174 -14.14 5.80 -1.81
N ASN A 175 -14.25 7.12 -1.73
CA ASN A 175 -14.98 7.92 -2.70
C ASN A 175 -14.02 8.34 -3.83
N ASP A 176 -14.28 7.89 -5.05
CA ASP A 176 -13.58 8.31 -6.27
C ASP A 176 -14.60 8.99 -7.19
N ALA A 177 -14.49 10.32 -7.29
CA ALA A 177 -15.38 11.18 -8.09
C ALA A 177 -16.88 10.97 -7.81
N GLY A 178 -17.27 10.93 -6.53
CA GLY A 178 -18.68 10.80 -6.11
C GLY A 178 -19.17 9.36 -6.00
N ASN A 179 -18.47 8.39 -6.60
CA ASN A 179 -18.79 6.98 -6.49
C ASN A 179 -18.03 6.34 -5.32
N TRP A 180 -18.73 5.53 -4.54
CA TRP A 180 -18.14 4.80 -3.42
C TRP A 180 -17.77 3.38 -3.82
N TYR A 181 -16.58 2.95 -3.40
CA TYR A 181 -16.04 1.60 -3.63
C TYR A 181 -15.49 1.07 -2.31
N LEU A 182 -15.32 -0.26 -2.22
CA LEU A 182 -14.63 -0.91 -1.11
C LEU A 182 -13.44 -1.69 -1.66
N PHE A 183 -12.25 -1.34 -1.21
CA PHE A 183 -11.02 -2.08 -1.48
C PHE A 183 -10.63 -2.87 -0.25
N ASP A 184 -10.25 -4.12 -0.42
CA ASP A 184 -9.83 -5.00 0.66
C ASP A 184 -8.69 -4.39 1.48
N ARG A 185 -8.79 -4.42 2.82
CA ARG A 185 -7.83 -3.74 3.71
C ARG A 185 -6.45 -4.40 3.75
N SER A 186 -6.36 -5.68 3.37
CA SER A 186 -5.09 -6.40 3.29
C SER A 186 -4.49 -6.26 1.89
N SER A 187 -5.23 -6.72 0.89
CA SER A 187 -4.75 -6.86 -0.49
C SER A 187 -4.94 -5.62 -1.38
N GLY A 188 -5.91 -4.75 -1.06
CA GLY A 188 -6.28 -3.63 -1.91
C GLY A 188 -7.18 -4.00 -3.10
N ILE A 189 -7.62 -5.26 -3.21
CA ILE A 189 -8.50 -5.71 -4.30
C ILE A 189 -9.93 -5.14 -4.09
N MET A 190 -10.52 -4.59 -5.15
CA MET A 190 -11.89 -4.07 -5.15
C MET A 190 -12.90 -5.18 -4.88
N ARG A 191 -13.77 -4.95 -3.90
CA ARG A 191 -14.86 -5.85 -3.52
C ARG A 191 -16.11 -5.51 -4.32
N LYS A 192 -16.87 -6.55 -4.69
CA LYS A 192 -18.12 -6.45 -5.45
C LYS A 192 -19.18 -7.35 -4.82
N GLY A 193 -20.46 -7.08 -5.11
CA GLY A 193 -21.60 -7.79 -4.52
C GLY A 193 -21.88 -7.37 -3.08
N GLN A 194 -22.57 -8.23 -2.33
CA GLN A 194 -22.84 -8.00 -0.91
C GLN A 194 -21.57 -8.22 -0.09
N VAL A 195 -21.22 -7.24 0.76
CA VAL A 195 -20.01 -7.30 1.59
C VAL A 195 -20.33 -6.86 3.00
N ASN A 196 -19.86 -7.63 3.98
CA ASN A 196 -19.81 -7.19 5.37
C ASN A 196 -18.48 -6.48 5.63
N ASP A 197 -18.54 -5.21 6.01
CA ASP A 197 -17.37 -4.42 6.46
C ASP A 197 -17.65 -3.96 7.89
N ALA A 198 -16.91 -4.54 8.84
CA ALA A 198 -17.01 -4.27 10.28
C ALA A 198 -18.46 -4.37 10.84
N GLY A 199 -19.20 -5.42 10.46
CA GLY A 199 -20.55 -5.68 10.96
C GLY A 199 -21.68 -5.02 10.14
N ASN A 200 -21.35 -4.04 9.31
CA ASN A 200 -22.31 -3.40 8.40
C ASN A 200 -22.31 -4.09 7.03
N TRP A 201 -23.50 -4.33 6.50
CA TRP A 201 -23.66 -4.91 5.16
C TRP A 201 -23.86 -3.80 4.12
N TYR A 202 -23.18 -3.94 2.99
CA TYR A 202 -23.24 -3.05 1.83
C TYR A 202 -23.44 -3.88 0.57
N LEU A 203 -23.92 -3.25 -0.50
CA LEU A 203 -23.98 -3.86 -1.83
C LEU A 203 -23.18 -3.01 -2.80
N PHE A 204 -22.16 -3.61 -3.40
CA PHE A 204 -21.39 -3.02 -4.48
C PHE A 204 -21.80 -3.66 -5.80
N ASP A 205 -21.99 -2.86 -6.84
CA ASP A 205 -22.37 -3.34 -8.16
C ASP A 205 -21.40 -4.41 -8.68
N ARG A 206 -21.92 -5.53 -9.19
CA ARG A 206 -21.10 -6.69 -9.59
C ARG A 206 -20.24 -6.43 -10.82
N SER A 207 -20.58 -5.45 -11.64
CA SER A 207 -19.81 -5.07 -12.82
C SER A 207 -18.81 -3.96 -12.48
N SER A 208 -19.31 -2.83 -11.99
CA SER A 208 -18.54 -1.60 -11.76
C SER A 208 -17.87 -1.51 -10.39
N GLY A 209 -18.41 -2.17 -9.37
CA GLY A 209 -17.97 -2.01 -7.98
C GLY A 209 -18.53 -0.78 -7.27
N ILE A 210 -19.42 -0.01 -7.91
CA ILE A 210 -20.03 1.19 -7.29
C ILE A 210 -21.03 0.77 -6.21
N MET A 211 -20.96 1.39 -5.03
CA MET A 211 -21.87 1.16 -3.92
C MET A 211 -23.31 1.53 -4.29
N ARG A 212 -24.23 0.60 -4.05
CA ARG A 212 -25.67 0.76 -4.27
C ARG A 212 -26.33 1.31 -3.00
N LYS A 213 -27.32 2.16 -3.18
CA LYS A 213 -28.06 2.87 -2.12
C LYS A 213 -29.55 2.87 -2.43
N GLY A 214 -30.39 3.01 -1.41
CA GLY A 214 -31.84 2.93 -1.54
C GLY A 214 -32.34 1.50 -1.72
N GLN A 215 -33.54 1.36 -2.29
CA GLN A 215 -34.11 0.04 -2.59
C GLN A 215 -33.40 -0.59 -3.79
N VAL A 216 -32.94 -1.83 -3.63
CA VAL A 216 -32.19 -2.54 -4.68
C VAL A 216 -32.69 -3.98 -4.76
N ASN A 217 -32.94 -4.43 -6.00
CA ASN A 217 -33.12 -5.85 -6.29
C ASN A 217 -31.76 -6.47 -6.61
N ASP A 218 -31.34 -7.47 -5.82
CA ASP A 218 -30.16 -8.29 -6.08
C ASP A 218 -30.62 -9.75 -6.23
N ALA A 219 -30.51 -10.28 -7.46
CA ALA A 219 -30.89 -11.64 -7.82
C ALA A 219 -32.33 -12.04 -7.38
N GLY A 220 -33.30 -11.15 -7.60
CA GLY A 220 -34.72 -11.42 -7.30
C GLY A 220 -35.16 -11.05 -5.89
N ASN A 221 -34.22 -10.79 -4.97
CA ASN A 221 -34.53 -10.35 -3.61
C ASN A 221 -34.40 -8.83 -3.50
N TRP A 222 -35.36 -8.19 -2.82
CA TRP A 222 -35.33 -6.75 -2.55
C TRP A 222 -34.69 -6.46 -1.20
N TYR A 223 -33.84 -5.44 -1.17
CA TYR A 223 -33.14 -4.93 0.00
C TYR A 223 -33.29 -3.42 0.06
N LEU A 224 -33.09 -2.83 1.24
CA LEU A 224 -33.00 -1.38 1.40
C LEU A 224 -31.64 -1.03 2.00
N PHE A 225 -30.86 -0.23 1.28
CA PHE A 225 -29.60 0.34 1.75
C PHE A 225 -29.82 1.82 2.08
N ASP A 226 -29.26 2.26 3.20
CA ASP A 226 -29.35 3.65 3.64
C ASP A 226 -28.84 4.62 2.55
N ARG A 227 -29.60 5.69 2.26
CA ARG A 227 -29.28 6.61 1.15
C ARG A 227 -28.05 7.47 1.42
N SER A 228 -27.66 7.66 2.68
CA SER A 228 -26.46 8.41 3.04
C SER A 228 -25.25 7.49 3.13
N SER A 229 -25.33 6.48 4.00
CA SER A 229 -24.21 5.62 4.37
C SER A 229 -24.06 4.38 3.49
N GLY A 230 -25.13 3.90 2.85
CA GLY A 230 -25.13 2.63 2.11
C GLY A 230 -25.28 1.38 3.00
N VAL A 231 -25.48 1.52 4.30
CA VAL A 231 -25.67 0.37 5.21
C VAL A 231 -27.03 -0.28 4.98
N MET A 232 -27.06 -1.61 4.87
CA MET A 232 -28.28 -2.40 4.72
C MET A 232 -29.19 -2.26 5.93
N ARG A 233 -30.45 -1.90 5.68
CA ARG A 233 -31.50 -1.78 6.68
C ARG A 233 -32.19 -3.13 6.88
N LYS A 234 -32.57 -3.41 8.13
CA LYS A 234 -33.17 -4.66 8.58
C LYS A 234 -34.34 -4.35 9.54
N GLY A 235 -35.29 -5.27 9.65
CA GLY A 235 -36.49 -5.07 10.48
C GLY A 235 -37.51 -4.14 9.83
N GLN A 236 -38.39 -3.54 10.64
CA GLN A 236 -39.37 -2.57 10.17
C GLN A 236 -38.68 -1.24 9.85
N VAL A 237 -38.93 -0.70 8.67
CA VAL A 237 -38.31 0.55 8.19
C VAL A 237 -39.38 1.42 7.52
N ASN A 238 -39.42 2.70 7.89
CA ASN A 238 -40.15 3.71 7.14
C ASN A 238 -39.23 4.31 6.07
N ASP A 239 -39.60 4.18 4.80
CA ASP A 239 -38.91 4.80 3.66
C ASP A 239 -39.92 5.67 2.91
N ALA A 240 -39.72 6.99 3.00
CA ALA A 240 -40.60 8.01 2.41
C ALA A 240 -42.10 7.81 2.73
N GLY A 241 -42.43 7.60 4.01
CA GLY A 241 -43.81 7.50 4.49
C GLY A 241 -44.45 6.12 4.34
N ASN A 242 -43.80 5.17 3.66
CA ASN A 242 -44.27 3.79 3.55
C ASN A 242 -43.49 2.88 4.50
N TRP A 243 -44.19 1.98 5.20
CA TRP A 243 -43.56 0.99 6.07
C TRP A 243 -43.28 -0.30 5.31
N TYR A 244 -42.07 -0.82 5.48
CA TYR A 244 -41.59 -2.07 4.92
C TYR A 244 -41.06 -2.95 6.05
N LEU A 245 -41.07 -4.27 5.86
CA LEU A 245 -40.42 -5.21 6.75
C LEU A 245 -39.31 -5.95 6.01
N PHE A 246 -38.09 -5.85 6.52
CA PHE A 246 -36.94 -6.60 6.03
C PHE A 246 -36.56 -7.68 7.06
N ASN A 247 -36.25 -8.88 6.59
CA ASN A 247 -35.80 -9.98 7.44
C ASN A 247 -34.59 -9.55 8.29
N ARG A 248 -34.65 -9.78 9.61
CA ARG A 248 -33.60 -9.32 10.55
C ARG A 248 -32.25 -10.02 10.34
N SER A 249 -32.24 -11.23 9.78
CA SER A 249 -31.02 -11.97 9.49
C SER A 249 -30.47 -11.62 8.10
N SER A 250 -31.28 -11.82 7.06
CA SER A 250 -30.84 -11.70 5.66
C SER A 250 -30.99 -10.30 5.05
N GLY A 251 -31.88 -9.46 5.59
CA GLY A 251 -32.22 -8.16 4.99
C GLY A 251 -33.17 -8.23 3.78
N ILE A 252 -33.68 -9.40 3.43
CA ILE A 252 -34.64 -9.57 2.33
C ILE A 252 -36.00 -8.96 2.71
N MET A 253 -36.62 -8.22 1.79
CA MET A 253 -37.95 -7.64 1.96
C MET A 253 -39.03 -8.73 2.07
N MET A 254 -39.89 -8.58 3.08
CA MET A 254 -40.99 -9.50 3.38
C MET A 254 -42.30 -9.02 2.74
N TYR A 255 -43.18 -9.96 2.44
CA TYR A 255 -44.50 -9.72 1.83
C TYR A 255 -45.58 -10.53 2.56
N GLY A 256 -46.84 -10.24 2.30
CA GLY A 256 -47.99 -10.94 2.86
C GLY A 256 -48.19 -10.68 4.36
N LEU A 257 -48.89 -11.61 5.04
CA LEU A 257 -49.13 -11.53 6.48
C LEU A 257 -47.84 -11.83 7.27
N GLN A 258 -47.51 -10.94 8.20
CA GLN A 258 -46.31 -11.00 9.04
C GLN A 258 -46.70 -10.71 10.49
N THR A 259 -46.27 -11.54 11.43
CA THR A 259 -46.59 -11.40 12.86
C THR A 259 -45.35 -11.00 13.64
N ASP A 260 -45.45 -9.95 14.45
CA ASP A 260 -44.36 -9.51 15.32
C ASP A 260 -44.24 -10.35 16.60
N ILE A 261 -43.20 -10.08 17.39
CA ILE A 261 -42.93 -10.84 18.64
C ILE A 261 -44.01 -10.67 19.71
N ASN A 262 -44.85 -9.63 19.59
CA ASN A 262 -45.97 -9.38 20.50
C ASN A 262 -47.29 -9.98 19.98
N GLY A 263 -47.26 -10.74 18.87
CA GLY A 263 -48.43 -11.38 18.27
C GLY A 263 -49.25 -10.48 17.36
N LYS A 264 -48.82 -9.23 17.10
CA LYS A 264 -49.56 -8.33 16.20
C LYS A 264 -49.23 -8.66 14.75
N THR A 265 -50.27 -8.81 13.94
CA THR A 265 -50.16 -9.17 12.52
C THR A 265 -50.33 -7.95 11.62
N TYR A 266 -49.47 -7.84 10.62
CA TYR A 266 -49.46 -6.79 9.60
C TYR A 266 -49.47 -7.44 8.23
N TYR A 267 -50.08 -6.79 7.23
CA TYR A 267 -50.08 -7.25 5.85
C TYR A 267 -49.19 -6.34 5.01
N PHE A 268 -48.21 -6.90 4.31
CA PHE A 268 -47.37 -6.18 3.36
C PHE A 268 -47.79 -6.58 1.93
N ASN A 269 -48.21 -5.62 1.11
CA ASN A 269 -48.69 -5.89 -0.25
C ASN A 269 -47.56 -6.37 -1.19
N ASN A 270 -47.88 -6.62 -2.48
CA ASN A 270 -46.89 -7.10 -3.46
C ASN A 270 -45.76 -6.09 -3.76
N ALA A 271 -45.91 -4.83 -3.36
CA ALA A 271 -44.85 -3.82 -3.41
C ALA A 271 -44.06 -3.73 -2.08
N GLY A 272 -44.36 -4.59 -1.11
CA GLY A 272 -43.71 -4.65 0.21
C GLY A 272 -44.20 -3.59 1.20
N LYS A 273 -45.26 -2.84 0.88
CA LYS A 273 -45.79 -1.76 1.74
C LYS A 273 -46.86 -2.29 2.70
N MET A 274 -46.76 -1.90 3.97
CA MET A 274 -47.73 -2.19 5.04
C MET A 274 -49.05 -1.44 4.87
#